data_AF-A0A485KPR8-F1
#
_entry.id   AF-A0A485KPR8-F1
#
_cell.length_a   1.000
_cell.length_b   1.000
_cell.length_c   1.000
_cell.angle_alpha   90.00
_cell.angle_beta   90.00
_cell.angle_gamma   90.00
#
_symmetry.space_group_name_H-M   'P 1'
#
loop_
_entity.id
_entity.type
_entity.pdbx_description
1 polymer ?
#
loop_
_entity_poly.entity_id
_entity_poly.type
_entity_poly.pdbx_seq_one_letter_code
_entity_poly.pdbx_strand_id
1 'polypeptide(L)'
;MLQRAVTSCRRHMCHRAAMQASAASPPPTDDLMDRFRKDPKTTTSQIVRAQSVLPPRRVEAMLLHLVKARHKEEASNLLEYSMKRSIDLDYDMMFHSAVRESKLHMNGLAQLMIAHPAAFSTSLRLHALRGCLGAKNYRAAIALFNQIEHESFTPKELNKPLLTLLRQLTEAPPHAAAGLRDVQFQLTDTIMFRNAAKTHATTLLAGVYKLNPAATPDCVKLLVYTSFAAPQSDWHRKLEEVASILGWCVSHAVALPSAWCFTTGFLKAKAIDYDATAIAEAYVDMVEAGLVPPAMEPSWLAVQVGANSDALEMRCLRALMASNGDGLTRQMYHYGFALCHTRDELQVAQALFLKLTTSTVKPNERTLGLLVPLLQGAPPDQIESVLAYFASHNVRPSPKQYHRLMET
;
A
#
# COMPACT_ATOMS: atom_id res chain seq x y z
N MET A 1 -49.96 -4.07 -28.37
CA MET A 1 -49.11 -5.19 -28.82
C MET A 1 -47.71 -5.03 -28.22
N LEU A 2 -47.20 -6.13 -27.66
CA LEU A 2 -45.82 -6.45 -27.25
C LEU A 2 -45.19 -5.80 -26.00
N GLN A 3 -45.20 -6.63 -24.95
CA GLN A 3 -44.28 -6.70 -23.81
C GLN A 3 -42.89 -7.22 -24.21
N ARG A 4 -41.85 -6.87 -23.43
CA ARG A 4 -40.77 -7.72 -22.83
C ARG A 4 -39.58 -6.83 -22.41
N ALA A 5 -38.84 -7.03 -21.32
CA ALA A 5 -38.93 -7.94 -20.18
C ALA A 5 -38.03 -7.40 -19.05
N VAL A 6 -38.58 -7.35 -17.84
CA VAL A 6 -37.88 -7.38 -16.55
C VAL A 6 -38.28 -8.70 -15.92
N THR A 7 -37.35 -9.51 -15.41
CA THR A 7 -37.70 -10.48 -14.36
C THR A 7 -36.48 -10.91 -13.55
N SER A 8 -36.61 -10.66 -12.26
CA SER A 8 -35.87 -11.20 -11.12
C SER A 8 -36.66 -12.41 -10.56
N CYS A 9 -35.95 -13.31 -9.88
CA CYS A 9 -36.41 -14.22 -8.82
C CYS A 9 -37.80 -14.87 -8.92
N ARG A 10 -37.84 -16.20 -9.13
CA ARG A 10 -38.45 -17.19 -8.21
C ARG A 10 -38.72 -18.54 -8.92
N ARG A 11 -38.50 -19.61 -8.16
CA ARG A 11 -39.08 -20.96 -8.26
C ARG A 11 -38.68 -21.78 -9.49
N HIS A 12 -37.83 -22.79 -9.28
CA HIS A 12 -38.04 -24.12 -9.87
C HIS A 12 -37.96 -25.16 -8.75
N MET A 13 -39.14 -25.53 -8.23
CA MET A 13 -39.40 -26.86 -7.71
C MET A 13 -39.55 -27.83 -8.90
N CYS A 14 -39.33 -29.12 -8.61
CA CYS A 14 -39.79 -30.33 -9.31
C CYS A 14 -38.72 -31.09 -10.10
N HIS A 15 -38.14 -32.12 -9.48
CA HIS A 15 -38.58 -33.50 -9.72
C HIS A 15 -38.04 -34.41 -8.60
N ARG A 16 -38.95 -34.95 -7.77
CA ARG A 16 -38.66 -36.01 -6.80
C ARG A 16 -39.45 -37.23 -7.25
N ALA A 17 -38.79 -38.12 -7.98
CA ALA A 17 -39.33 -39.46 -8.24
C ALA A 17 -39.17 -40.29 -6.96
N ALA A 18 -40.28 -40.79 -6.45
CA ALA A 18 -40.31 -41.77 -5.39
C ALA A 18 -39.76 -43.10 -5.92
N MET A 19 -38.76 -43.64 -5.25
CA MET A 19 -38.53 -45.09 -5.22
C MET A 19 -38.46 -45.53 -3.77
N GLN A 20 -39.48 -46.30 -3.38
CA GLN A 20 -39.50 -47.10 -2.16
C GLN A 20 -38.41 -48.19 -2.28
N ALA A 21 -37.53 -48.25 -1.30
CA ALA A 21 -36.74 -49.45 -1.01
C ALA A 21 -36.73 -49.67 0.51
N SER A 22 -37.43 -50.75 0.90
CA SER A 22 -37.35 -51.52 2.14
C SER A 22 -37.18 -50.80 3.47
N ALA A 23 -38.23 -50.86 4.29
CA ALA A 23 -38.22 -50.58 5.71
C ALA A 23 -37.22 -51.49 6.44
N ALA A 24 -36.09 -50.89 6.86
CA ALA A 24 -35.35 -51.30 8.03
C ALA A 24 -35.28 -50.07 8.95
N SER A 25 -35.71 -50.24 10.19
CA SER A 25 -35.82 -49.20 11.21
C SER A 25 -34.56 -48.34 11.29
N PRO A 26 -34.62 -47.00 11.18
CA PRO A 26 -33.46 -46.17 11.48
C PRO A 26 -33.18 -46.28 12.99
N PRO A 27 -31.93 -46.53 13.43
CA PRO A 27 -31.61 -46.46 14.85
C PRO A 27 -31.88 -45.04 15.37
N PRO A 28 -32.17 -44.86 16.67
CA PRO A 28 -32.65 -43.60 17.21
C PRO A 28 -31.65 -42.50 16.92
N THR A 29 -32.13 -41.56 16.15
CA THR A 29 -31.39 -40.51 15.49
C THR A 29 -30.69 -39.54 16.45
N ASP A 30 -31.11 -39.47 17.71
CA ASP A 30 -30.54 -38.60 18.76
C ASP A 30 -29.36 -39.22 19.52
N ASP A 31 -29.29 -40.55 19.58
CA ASP A 31 -28.25 -41.30 20.30
C ASP A 31 -26.86 -41.10 19.67
N LEU A 32 -26.79 -40.88 18.34
CA LEU A 32 -25.52 -40.60 17.65
C LEU A 32 -24.94 -39.23 18.04
N MET A 33 -25.77 -38.19 18.15
CA MET A 33 -25.28 -36.85 18.53
C MET A 33 -24.90 -36.80 20.00
N ASP A 34 -25.59 -37.55 20.86
CA ASP A 34 -25.25 -37.63 22.27
C ASP A 34 -23.99 -38.47 22.52
N ARG A 35 -23.79 -39.56 21.78
CA ARG A 35 -22.51 -40.29 21.76
C ARG A 35 -21.37 -39.43 21.23
N PHE A 36 -21.62 -38.71 20.15
CA PHE A 36 -20.64 -37.80 19.56
C PHE A 36 -20.23 -36.67 20.51
N ARG A 37 -21.15 -36.07 21.27
CA ARG A 37 -20.83 -35.05 22.27
C ARG A 37 -20.01 -35.59 23.44
N LYS A 38 -20.17 -36.88 23.78
CA LYS A 38 -19.43 -37.55 24.87
C LYS A 38 -18.05 -38.04 24.43
N ASP A 39 -17.94 -38.60 23.23
CA ASP A 39 -16.68 -39.07 22.64
C ASP A 39 -16.60 -38.71 21.14
N PRO A 40 -16.16 -37.47 20.82
CA PRO A 40 -16.08 -36.99 19.44
C PRO A 40 -15.08 -37.77 18.58
N LYS A 41 -14.00 -38.28 19.18
CA LYS A 41 -12.91 -38.94 18.45
C LYS A 41 -13.34 -40.30 17.91
N THR A 42 -13.83 -41.14 18.79
CA THR A 42 -14.25 -42.51 18.45
C THR A 42 -15.46 -42.46 17.52
N THR A 43 -16.42 -41.58 17.80
CA THR A 43 -17.63 -41.45 17.01
C THR A 43 -17.34 -40.91 15.60
N THR A 44 -16.45 -39.92 15.44
CA THR A 44 -16.03 -39.44 14.11
C THR A 44 -15.35 -40.55 13.31
N SER A 45 -14.45 -41.31 13.95
CA SER A 45 -13.76 -42.42 13.29
C SER A 45 -14.72 -43.51 12.80
N GLN A 46 -15.76 -43.83 13.59
CA GLN A 46 -16.79 -44.78 13.20
C GLN A 46 -17.62 -44.25 12.02
N ILE A 47 -17.98 -42.98 12.02
CA ILE A 47 -18.77 -42.34 10.95
C ILE A 47 -18.01 -42.32 9.63
N VAL A 48 -16.73 -41.96 9.65
CA VAL A 48 -15.90 -41.90 8.45
C VAL A 48 -15.68 -43.30 7.85
N ARG A 49 -15.64 -44.34 8.69
CA ARG A 49 -15.55 -45.74 8.27
C ARG A 49 -16.90 -46.34 7.85
N ALA A 50 -18.01 -45.79 8.32
CA ALA A 50 -19.34 -46.28 8.02
C ALA A 50 -19.70 -46.03 6.54
N GLN A 51 -20.40 -47.00 5.93
CA GLN A 51 -20.89 -46.86 4.56
C GLN A 51 -22.16 -45.99 4.46
N SER A 52 -22.84 -45.75 5.59
CA SER A 52 -24.05 -44.94 5.65
C SER A 52 -23.75 -43.46 5.39
N VAL A 53 -24.53 -42.82 4.53
CA VAL A 53 -24.48 -41.36 4.29
C VAL A 53 -25.29 -40.63 5.36
N LEU A 54 -24.65 -39.73 6.08
CA LEU A 54 -25.32 -38.90 7.09
C LEU A 54 -26.12 -37.75 6.44
N PRO A 55 -27.28 -37.38 7.00
CA PRO A 55 -28.01 -36.18 6.60
C PRO A 55 -27.16 -34.89 6.73
N PRO A 56 -27.25 -33.95 5.76
CA PRO A 56 -26.54 -32.67 5.76
C PRO A 56 -26.51 -31.94 7.11
N ARG A 57 -27.69 -31.67 7.68
CA ARG A 57 -27.85 -30.95 8.97
C ARG A 57 -27.10 -31.57 10.14
N ARG A 58 -26.87 -32.88 10.12
CA ARG A 58 -26.11 -33.56 11.18
C ARG A 58 -24.63 -33.32 11.02
N VAL A 59 -24.13 -33.48 9.80
CA VAL A 59 -22.74 -33.20 9.48
C VAL A 59 -22.42 -31.75 9.81
N GLU A 60 -23.34 -30.82 9.51
CA GLU A 60 -23.22 -29.41 9.91
C GLU A 60 -23.09 -29.23 11.43
N ALA A 61 -24.02 -29.81 12.20
CA ALA A 61 -24.01 -29.70 13.67
C ALA A 61 -22.73 -30.32 14.28
N MET A 62 -22.26 -31.43 13.71
CA MET A 62 -21.05 -32.12 14.13
C MET A 62 -19.79 -31.31 13.79
N LEU A 63 -19.68 -30.78 12.57
CA LEU A 63 -18.58 -29.89 12.16
C LEU A 63 -18.53 -28.64 13.05
N LEU A 64 -19.67 -28.00 13.29
CA LEU A 64 -19.75 -26.85 14.19
C LEU A 64 -19.28 -27.21 15.61
N HIS A 65 -19.69 -28.37 16.14
CA HIS A 65 -19.26 -28.80 17.47
C HIS A 65 -17.75 -29.06 17.53
N LEU A 66 -17.17 -29.74 16.54
CA LEU A 66 -15.72 -30.04 16.51
C LEU A 66 -14.88 -28.78 16.39
N VAL A 67 -15.29 -27.84 15.53
CA VAL A 67 -14.59 -26.55 15.38
C VAL A 67 -14.64 -25.74 16.67
N LYS A 68 -15.79 -25.74 17.37
CA LYS A 68 -15.94 -25.09 18.68
C LYS A 68 -15.08 -25.74 19.75
N ALA A 69 -15.07 -27.06 19.81
CA ALA A 69 -14.31 -27.86 20.76
C ALA A 69 -12.82 -28.00 20.41
N ARG A 70 -12.35 -27.40 19.29
CA ARG A 70 -10.97 -27.43 18.79
C ARG A 70 -10.47 -28.85 18.42
N HIS A 71 -11.37 -29.75 18.04
CA HIS A 71 -11.08 -31.09 17.51
C HIS A 71 -10.79 -31.01 16.00
N LYS A 72 -9.55 -30.61 15.68
CA LYS A 72 -9.15 -30.24 14.31
C LYS A 72 -9.06 -31.44 13.37
N GLU A 73 -8.43 -32.53 13.83
CA GLU A 73 -8.26 -33.75 13.03
C GLU A 73 -9.61 -34.38 12.73
N GLU A 74 -10.48 -34.44 13.73
CA GLU A 74 -11.83 -34.96 13.60
C GLU A 74 -12.68 -34.09 12.66
N ALA A 75 -12.57 -32.77 12.74
CA ALA A 75 -13.26 -31.86 11.84
C ALA A 75 -12.77 -32.00 10.39
N SER A 76 -11.46 -32.15 10.16
CA SER A 76 -10.89 -32.43 8.83
C SER A 76 -11.39 -33.76 8.28
N ASN A 77 -11.36 -34.82 9.09
CA ASN A 77 -11.84 -36.14 8.68
C ASN A 77 -13.34 -36.12 8.29
N LEU A 78 -14.15 -35.38 9.05
CA LEU A 78 -15.58 -35.25 8.78
C LEU A 78 -15.86 -34.39 7.53
N LEU A 79 -15.05 -33.37 7.28
CA LEU A 79 -15.13 -32.54 6.07
C LEU A 79 -14.70 -33.31 4.82
N GLU A 80 -13.63 -34.11 4.90
CA GLU A 80 -13.26 -35.01 3.81
C GLU A 80 -14.35 -36.04 3.52
N TYR A 81 -14.97 -36.58 4.58
CA TYR A 81 -16.11 -37.49 4.43
C TYR A 81 -17.27 -36.83 3.69
N SER A 82 -17.65 -35.59 4.05
CA SER A 82 -18.75 -34.88 3.37
C SER A 82 -18.44 -34.59 1.91
N MET A 83 -17.19 -34.20 1.60
CA MET A 83 -16.74 -34.01 0.22
C MET A 83 -16.74 -35.31 -0.59
N LYS A 84 -16.17 -36.40 -0.05
CA LYS A 84 -16.11 -37.73 -0.71
C LYS A 84 -17.50 -38.31 -0.97
N ARG A 85 -18.47 -37.99 -0.12
CA ARG A 85 -19.86 -38.47 -0.22
C ARG A 85 -20.80 -37.48 -0.92
N SER A 86 -20.27 -36.37 -1.45
CA SER A 86 -21.06 -35.31 -2.10
C SER A 86 -22.26 -34.85 -1.27
N ILE A 87 -22.06 -34.72 0.04
CA ILE A 87 -23.09 -34.20 0.93
C ILE A 87 -23.21 -32.69 0.69
N ASP A 88 -24.38 -32.26 0.23
CA ASP A 88 -24.68 -30.86 -0.06
C ASP A 88 -24.77 -30.07 1.25
N LEU A 89 -23.65 -29.44 1.62
CA LEU A 89 -23.51 -28.61 2.81
C LEU A 89 -23.27 -27.16 2.38
N ASP A 90 -24.11 -26.26 2.88
CA ASP A 90 -23.88 -24.82 2.73
C ASP A 90 -22.89 -24.36 3.82
N TYR A 91 -21.61 -24.65 3.59
CA TYR A 91 -20.53 -24.31 4.53
C TYR A 91 -20.48 -22.80 4.81
N ASP A 92 -20.81 -21.98 3.81
CA ASP A 92 -20.79 -20.53 3.92
C ASP A 92 -21.86 -20.04 4.90
N MET A 93 -23.12 -20.47 4.73
CA MET A 93 -24.20 -20.11 5.66
C MET A 93 -23.98 -20.69 7.06
N MET A 94 -23.49 -21.92 7.14
CA MET A 94 -23.20 -22.59 8.41
C MET A 94 -22.15 -21.83 9.22
N PHE A 95 -21.02 -21.48 8.62
CA PHE A 95 -19.95 -20.78 9.34
C PHE A 95 -20.26 -19.30 9.54
N HIS A 96 -20.92 -18.62 8.60
CA HIS A 96 -21.29 -17.22 8.77
C HIS A 96 -22.28 -17.04 9.93
N SER A 97 -23.29 -17.90 10.06
CA SER A 97 -24.24 -17.84 11.18
C SER A 97 -23.55 -18.09 12.53
N ALA A 98 -22.69 -19.10 12.61
CA ALA A 98 -21.97 -19.45 13.83
C ALA A 98 -20.93 -18.40 14.26
N VAL A 99 -20.27 -17.74 13.31
CA VAL A 99 -19.34 -16.64 13.58
C VAL A 99 -20.09 -15.40 14.04
N ARG A 100 -21.22 -15.05 13.41
CA ARG A 100 -22.06 -13.92 13.83
C ARG A 100 -22.54 -14.06 15.28
N GLU A 101 -22.85 -15.28 15.70
CA GLU A 101 -23.26 -15.58 17.06
C GLU A 101 -22.08 -15.65 18.05
N SER A 102 -20.85 -15.33 17.62
CA SER A 102 -19.60 -15.45 18.40
C SER A 102 -19.34 -16.85 18.96
N LYS A 103 -20.00 -17.86 18.40
CA LYS A 103 -19.92 -19.23 18.93
C LYS A 103 -18.71 -19.99 18.39
N LEU A 104 -17.99 -19.48 17.38
CA LEU A 104 -17.01 -20.27 16.61
C LEU A 104 -15.56 -19.78 16.76
N HIS A 105 -14.62 -20.71 16.89
CA HIS A 105 -13.20 -20.43 17.05
C HIS A 105 -12.52 -20.17 15.69
N MET A 106 -12.23 -18.90 15.36
CA MET A 106 -11.69 -18.49 14.06
C MET A 106 -10.38 -19.19 13.68
N ASN A 107 -9.50 -19.49 14.64
CA ASN A 107 -8.26 -20.21 14.36
C ASN A 107 -8.49 -21.68 13.97
N GLY A 108 -9.55 -22.32 14.49
CA GLY A 108 -9.89 -23.70 14.13
C GLY A 108 -10.48 -23.77 12.73
N LEU A 109 -11.37 -22.82 12.42
CA LEU A 109 -11.96 -22.66 11.09
C LEU A 109 -10.90 -22.36 10.03
N ALA A 110 -9.98 -21.43 10.30
CA ALA A 110 -8.91 -21.07 9.38
C ALA A 110 -8.04 -22.27 9.01
N GLN A 111 -7.73 -23.16 9.95
CA GLN A 111 -6.94 -24.35 9.66
C GLN A 111 -7.66 -25.34 8.75
N LEU A 112 -8.97 -25.53 8.94
CA LEU A 112 -9.79 -26.36 8.04
C LEU A 112 -9.84 -25.78 6.63
N MET A 113 -9.98 -24.46 6.51
CA MET A 113 -9.95 -23.77 5.22
C MET A 113 -8.61 -23.90 4.53
N ILE A 114 -7.52 -23.78 5.27
CA ILE A 114 -6.17 -23.95 4.73
C ILE A 114 -5.99 -25.38 4.20
N ALA A 115 -6.50 -26.39 4.91
CA ALA A 115 -6.39 -27.79 4.51
C ALA A 115 -7.30 -28.15 3.31
N HIS A 116 -8.47 -27.52 3.20
CA HIS A 116 -9.48 -27.85 2.18
C HIS A 116 -10.01 -26.59 1.47
N PRO A 117 -9.18 -25.86 0.70
CA PRO A 117 -9.55 -24.55 0.14
C PRO A 117 -10.76 -24.61 -0.81
N ALA A 118 -10.90 -25.70 -1.57
CA ALA A 118 -12.01 -25.89 -2.52
C ALA A 118 -13.37 -26.10 -1.85
N ALA A 119 -13.42 -26.41 -0.55
CA ALA A 119 -14.67 -26.61 0.17
C ALA A 119 -15.36 -25.30 0.60
N PHE A 120 -14.67 -24.16 0.49
CA PHE A 120 -15.11 -22.88 1.07
C PHE A 120 -15.07 -21.75 0.04
N SER A 121 -16.08 -20.87 0.06
CA SER A 121 -16.05 -19.69 -0.78
C SER A 121 -14.89 -18.75 -0.44
N THR A 122 -14.49 -17.94 -1.41
CA THR A 122 -13.53 -16.84 -1.23
C THR A 122 -13.98 -15.87 -0.15
N SER A 123 -15.28 -15.56 -0.10
CA SER A 123 -15.87 -14.65 0.90
C SER A 123 -15.65 -15.15 2.33
N LEU A 124 -15.88 -16.44 2.57
CA LEU A 124 -15.70 -17.04 3.88
C LEU A 124 -14.20 -17.11 4.27
N ARG A 125 -13.31 -17.43 3.32
CA ARG A 125 -11.84 -17.39 3.52
C ARG A 125 -11.34 -15.98 3.83
N LEU A 126 -11.86 -14.94 3.18
CA LEU A 126 -11.58 -13.54 3.50
C LEU A 126 -12.02 -13.16 4.92
N HIS A 127 -13.20 -13.63 5.34
CA HIS A 127 -13.69 -13.41 6.70
C HIS A 127 -12.78 -14.09 7.74
N ALA A 128 -12.39 -15.34 7.50
CA ALA A 128 -11.45 -16.07 8.34
C ALA A 128 -10.08 -15.39 8.43
N LEU A 129 -9.57 -14.86 7.31
CA LEU A 129 -8.32 -14.11 7.25
C LEU A 129 -8.38 -12.88 8.16
N ARG A 130 -9.43 -12.06 8.05
CA ARG A 130 -9.61 -10.87 8.91
C ARG A 130 -9.71 -11.26 10.39
N GLY A 131 -10.43 -12.34 10.69
CA GLY A 131 -10.50 -12.88 12.05
C GLY A 131 -9.14 -13.34 12.57
N CYS A 132 -8.30 -13.96 11.73
CA CYS A 132 -6.94 -14.35 12.09
C CYS A 132 -6.05 -13.14 12.39
N LEU A 133 -6.16 -12.06 11.60
CA LEU A 133 -5.44 -10.80 11.86
C LEU A 133 -5.84 -10.18 13.20
N GLY A 134 -7.14 -10.12 13.49
CA GLY A 134 -7.66 -9.65 14.78
C GLY A 134 -7.22 -10.53 15.97
N ALA A 135 -7.14 -11.84 15.77
CA ALA A 135 -6.64 -12.79 16.76
C ALA A 135 -5.10 -12.86 16.85
N LYS A 136 -4.37 -12.00 16.10
CA LYS A 136 -2.90 -11.98 16.03
C LYS A 136 -2.28 -13.32 15.57
N ASN A 137 -3.02 -14.07 14.75
CA ASN A 137 -2.58 -15.34 14.16
C ASN A 137 -2.09 -15.10 12.72
N TYR A 138 -0.95 -14.42 12.60
CA TYR A 138 -0.38 -14.00 11.30
C TYR A 138 -0.06 -15.18 10.39
N ARG A 139 0.40 -16.31 10.95
CA ARG A 139 0.70 -17.52 10.16
C ARG A 139 -0.52 -18.05 9.42
N ALA A 140 -1.67 -18.15 10.10
CA ALA A 140 -2.91 -18.59 9.46
C ALA A 140 -3.44 -17.54 8.47
N ALA A 141 -3.32 -16.25 8.80
CA ALA A 141 -3.73 -15.16 7.91
C ALA A 141 -2.94 -15.16 6.59
N ILE A 142 -1.61 -15.34 6.64
CA ILE A 142 -0.73 -15.41 5.46
C ILE A 142 -1.03 -16.67 4.64
N ALA A 143 -1.25 -17.82 5.28
CA ALA A 143 -1.61 -19.04 4.58
C ALA A 143 -2.95 -18.91 3.82
N LEU A 144 -3.96 -18.29 4.44
CA LEU A 144 -5.22 -17.96 3.77
C LEU A 144 -5.02 -16.94 2.65
N PHE A 145 -4.18 -15.93 2.85
CA PHE A 145 -3.86 -14.93 1.83
C PHE A 145 -3.27 -15.57 0.58
N ASN A 146 -2.28 -16.45 0.73
CA ASN A 146 -1.64 -17.15 -0.39
C ASN A 146 -2.63 -17.98 -1.24
N GLN A 147 -3.72 -18.47 -0.63
CA GLN A 147 -4.75 -19.22 -1.35
C GLN A 147 -5.69 -18.34 -2.16
N ILE A 148 -5.92 -17.10 -1.73
CA ILE A 148 -6.92 -16.21 -2.34
C ILE A 148 -6.31 -15.09 -3.18
N GLU A 149 -5.01 -14.81 -3.09
CA GLU A 149 -4.36 -13.62 -3.70
C GLU A 149 -4.66 -13.45 -5.20
N HIS A 150 -4.75 -14.57 -5.92
CA HIS A 150 -5.01 -14.64 -7.36
C HIS A 150 -6.49 -14.76 -7.74
N GLU A 151 -7.38 -14.91 -6.76
CA GLU A 151 -8.82 -15.00 -7.00
C GLU A 151 -9.42 -13.60 -7.25
N SER A 152 -10.51 -13.56 -8.01
CA SER A 152 -11.24 -12.32 -8.27
C SER A 152 -12.11 -11.93 -7.08
N PHE A 153 -11.73 -10.87 -6.35
CA PHE A 153 -12.54 -10.26 -5.29
C PHE A 153 -12.37 -8.74 -5.31
N THR A 154 -13.25 -8.00 -4.61
CA THR A 154 -13.22 -6.54 -4.69
C THR A 154 -11.99 -5.98 -3.96
N PRO A 155 -11.27 -4.98 -4.52
CA PRO A 155 -10.06 -4.43 -3.89
C PRO A 155 -10.28 -3.88 -2.48
N LYS A 156 -11.50 -3.45 -2.16
CA LYS A 156 -11.87 -2.88 -0.85
C LYS A 156 -11.93 -3.93 0.26
N GLU A 157 -11.98 -5.21 -0.09
CA GLU A 157 -12.11 -6.29 0.90
C GLU A 157 -10.78 -6.68 1.55
N LEU A 158 -9.63 -6.32 0.97
CA LEU A 158 -8.35 -6.78 1.46
C LEU A 158 -7.28 -5.70 1.36
N ASN A 159 -6.57 -5.47 2.46
CA ASN A 159 -5.35 -4.66 2.43
C ASN A 159 -4.19 -5.52 1.91
N LYS A 160 -4.13 -5.70 0.59
CA LYS A 160 -3.07 -6.49 -0.09
C LYS A 160 -1.67 -6.01 0.29
N PRO A 161 -1.35 -4.69 0.28
CA PRO A 161 -0.01 -4.23 0.66
C PRO A 161 0.41 -4.65 2.07
N LEU A 162 -0.50 -4.57 3.06
CA LEU A 162 -0.22 -5.03 4.42
C LEU A 162 0.10 -6.54 4.46
N LEU A 163 -0.70 -7.36 3.78
CA LEU A 163 -0.51 -8.81 3.78
C LEU A 163 0.76 -9.24 3.05
N THR A 164 1.08 -8.58 1.93
CA THR A 164 2.35 -8.77 1.22
C THR A 164 3.53 -8.46 2.13
N LEU A 165 3.48 -7.34 2.88
CA LEU A 165 4.51 -6.97 3.84
C LEU A 165 4.61 -7.98 5.00
N LEU A 166 3.48 -8.43 5.56
CA LEU A 166 3.46 -9.47 6.60
C LEU A 166 4.10 -10.78 6.11
N ARG A 167 3.88 -11.16 4.84
CA ARG A 167 4.49 -12.33 4.19
C ARG A 167 6.00 -12.14 4.01
N GLN A 168 6.44 -11.01 3.45
CA GLN A 168 7.88 -10.70 3.30
C GLN A 168 8.62 -10.72 4.65
N LEU A 169 7.98 -10.26 5.73
CA LEU A 169 8.53 -10.32 7.08
C LEU A 169 8.67 -11.76 7.60
N THR A 170 7.78 -12.68 7.22
CA THR A 170 7.92 -14.11 7.58
C THR A 170 9.01 -14.84 6.81
N GLU A 171 9.40 -14.32 5.65
CA GLU A 171 10.48 -14.87 4.82
C GLU A 171 11.87 -14.33 5.23
N ALA A 172 11.92 -13.46 6.25
CA ALA A 172 13.15 -12.91 6.78
C ALA A 172 14.08 -14.01 7.36
N PRO A 173 15.40 -13.80 7.36
CA PRO A 173 16.36 -14.81 7.83
C PRO A 173 16.08 -15.25 9.28
N PRO A 174 16.31 -16.54 9.62
CA PRO A 174 15.92 -17.10 10.93
C PRO A 174 16.61 -16.44 12.14
N HIS A 175 17.79 -15.84 11.97
CA HIS A 175 18.46 -15.06 13.02
C HIS A 175 17.78 -13.73 13.34
N ALA A 176 16.92 -13.24 12.44
CA ALA A 176 16.09 -12.05 12.64
C ALA A 176 14.72 -12.38 13.25
N ALA A 177 14.35 -13.65 13.50
CA ALA A 177 13.01 -14.01 13.97
C ALA A 177 12.62 -13.41 15.34
N ALA A 178 13.59 -12.95 16.13
CA ALA A 178 13.36 -12.29 17.41
C ALA A 178 12.64 -10.93 17.20
N GLY A 179 11.41 -10.82 17.70
CA GLY A 179 10.58 -9.61 17.57
C GLY A 179 9.68 -9.58 16.33
N LEU A 180 9.71 -10.61 15.48
CA LEU A 180 8.83 -10.71 14.30
C LEU A 180 7.35 -10.54 14.67
N ARG A 181 6.90 -11.24 15.71
CA ARG A 181 5.50 -11.20 16.15
C ARG A 181 5.08 -9.81 16.63
N ASP A 182 5.99 -9.09 17.28
CA ASP A 182 5.73 -7.75 17.81
C ASP A 182 5.64 -6.74 16.66
N VAL A 183 6.53 -6.82 15.67
CA VAL A 183 6.48 -5.98 14.47
C VAL A 183 5.23 -6.28 13.64
N GLN A 184 4.87 -7.54 13.46
CA GLN A 184 3.60 -7.91 12.78
C GLN A 184 2.38 -7.36 13.53
N PHE A 185 2.41 -7.37 14.85
CA PHE A 185 1.37 -6.78 15.68
C PHE A 185 1.28 -5.27 15.51
N GLN A 186 2.39 -4.55 15.67
CA GLN A 186 2.44 -3.10 15.51
C GLN A 186 2.01 -2.67 14.10
N LEU A 187 2.49 -3.35 13.05
CA LEU A 187 2.10 -3.07 11.67
C LEU A 187 0.59 -3.26 11.46
N THR A 188 0.03 -4.38 11.95
CA THR A 188 -1.41 -4.64 11.85
C THR A 188 -2.21 -3.61 12.65
N ASP A 189 -1.75 -3.24 13.84
CA ASP A 189 -2.39 -2.24 14.70
C ASP A 189 -2.40 -0.85 14.05
N THR A 190 -1.26 -0.41 13.52
CA THR A 190 -1.14 0.89 12.86
C THR A 190 -2.01 0.97 11.61
N ILE A 191 -2.01 -0.06 10.76
CA ILE A 191 -2.66 -0.01 9.45
C ILE A 191 -4.15 -0.39 9.52
N MET A 192 -4.53 -1.40 10.31
CA MET A 192 -5.93 -1.86 10.39
C MET A 192 -6.70 -1.27 11.56
N PHE A 193 -6.06 -1.13 12.72
CA PHE A 193 -6.73 -0.70 13.96
C PHE A 193 -6.46 0.77 14.30
N ARG A 194 -5.99 1.55 13.32
CA ARG A 194 -5.73 3.00 13.42
C ARG A 194 -4.78 3.36 14.58
N ASN A 195 -3.78 2.51 14.80
CA ASN A 195 -2.74 2.71 15.81
C ASN A 195 -3.30 2.85 17.24
N ALA A 196 -4.15 1.90 17.65
CA ALA A 196 -4.71 1.89 19.01
C ALA A 196 -3.62 1.79 20.09
N ALA A 197 -2.50 1.13 19.79
CA ALA A 197 -1.34 1.03 20.67
C ALA A 197 -0.48 2.31 20.72
N LYS A 198 -0.79 3.33 19.91
CA LYS A 198 -0.03 4.60 19.82
C LYS A 198 1.47 4.39 19.59
N THR A 199 1.83 3.39 18.79
CA THR A 199 3.24 3.14 18.44
C THR A 199 3.73 4.26 17.54
N HIS A 200 4.92 4.81 17.81
CA HIS A 200 5.54 5.79 16.92
C HIS A 200 5.98 5.10 15.62
N ALA A 201 5.71 5.76 14.48
CA ALA A 201 6.04 5.22 13.16
C ALA A 201 7.53 4.85 13.02
N THR A 202 8.43 5.66 13.58
CA THR A 202 9.88 5.41 13.55
C THR A 202 10.31 4.19 14.37
N THR A 203 9.62 3.89 15.48
CA THR A 203 9.85 2.67 16.27
C THR A 203 9.47 1.42 15.46
N LEU A 204 8.33 1.47 14.77
CA LEU A 204 7.90 0.39 13.88
C LEU A 204 8.88 0.22 12.71
N LEU A 205 9.32 1.32 12.09
CA LEU A 205 10.30 1.29 11.00
C LEU A 205 11.63 0.68 11.44
N ALA A 206 12.14 1.03 12.63
CA ALA A 206 13.35 0.43 13.19
C ALA A 206 13.19 -1.09 13.38
N GLY A 207 12.02 -1.54 13.83
CA GLY A 207 11.68 -2.95 13.94
C GLY A 207 11.70 -3.66 12.58
N VAL A 208 11.01 -3.11 11.57
CA VAL A 208 10.96 -3.67 10.21
C VAL A 208 12.36 -3.70 9.59
N TYR A 209 13.11 -2.61 9.70
CA TYR A 209 14.46 -2.49 9.15
C TYR A 209 15.43 -3.52 9.75
N LYS A 210 15.34 -3.75 11.06
CA LYS A 210 16.13 -4.80 11.73
C LYS A 210 15.77 -6.20 11.24
N LEU A 211 14.49 -6.46 10.95
CA LEU A 211 14.00 -7.76 10.50
C LEU A 211 14.31 -8.03 9.02
N ASN A 212 13.98 -7.08 8.17
CA ASN A 212 14.09 -7.17 6.73
C ASN A 212 14.26 -5.75 6.11
N PRO A 213 15.50 -5.28 5.90
CA PRO A 213 15.77 -3.97 5.31
C PRO A 213 15.08 -3.79 3.94
N ALA A 214 15.01 -4.84 3.12
CA ALA A 214 14.41 -4.79 1.79
C ALA A 214 12.89 -4.52 1.82
N ALA A 215 12.21 -4.88 2.90
CA ALA A 215 10.77 -4.65 3.09
C ALA A 215 10.46 -3.25 3.68
N THR A 216 11.49 -2.49 4.08
CA THR A 216 11.31 -1.20 4.75
C THR A 216 10.69 -0.13 3.86
N PRO A 217 11.06 0.02 2.57
CA PRO A 217 10.40 0.97 1.67
C PRO A 217 8.89 0.72 1.51
N ASP A 218 8.47 -0.54 1.47
CA ASP A 218 7.05 -0.92 1.42
C ASP A 218 6.31 -0.53 2.72
N CYS A 219 6.98 -0.68 3.88
CA CYS A 219 6.46 -0.22 5.16
C CYS A 219 6.33 1.31 5.21
N VAL A 220 7.35 2.07 4.76
CA VAL A 220 7.30 3.53 4.66
C VAL A 220 6.12 3.96 3.81
N LYS A 221 5.95 3.34 2.64
CA LYS A 221 4.84 3.60 1.72
C LYS A 221 3.49 3.43 2.42
N LEU A 222 3.28 2.31 3.11
CA LEU A 222 2.06 2.02 3.86
C LEU A 222 1.77 3.04 4.97
N LEU A 223 2.78 3.41 5.75
CA LEU A 223 2.63 4.37 6.84
C LEU A 223 2.26 5.76 6.31
N VAL A 224 2.97 6.23 5.29
CA VAL A 224 2.72 7.53 4.66
C VAL A 224 1.32 7.56 4.02
N TYR A 225 0.90 6.52 3.30
CA TYR A 225 -0.46 6.44 2.76
C TYR A 225 -1.52 6.49 3.86
N THR A 226 -1.29 5.81 4.98
CA THR A 226 -2.21 5.81 6.13
C THR A 226 -2.32 7.20 6.75
N SER A 227 -1.20 7.92 6.87
CA SER A 227 -1.18 9.31 7.33
C SER A 227 -1.92 10.24 6.38
N PHE A 228 -1.78 10.05 5.06
CA PHE A 228 -2.47 10.86 4.05
C PHE A 228 -3.97 10.54 3.88
N ALA A 229 -4.40 9.34 4.24
CA ALA A 229 -5.80 8.93 4.26
C ALA A 229 -6.59 9.49 5.46
N ALA A 230 -5.91 10.10 6.43
CA ALA A 230 -6.56 10.73 7.57
C ALA A 230 -7.45 11.93 7.15
N PRO A 231 -8.52 12.23 7.92
CA PRO A 231 -9.36 13.41 7.66
C PRO A 231 -8.53 14.70 7.78
N GLN A 232 -8.97 15.76 7.10
CA GLN A 232 -8.25 17.04 7.04
C GLN A 232 -7.98 17.65 8.43
N SER A 233 -8.88 17.40 9.39
CA SER A 233 -8.71 17.81 10.80
C SER A 233 -7.45 17.26 11.47
N ASP A 234 -6.92 16.14 10.98
CA ASP A 234 -5.72 15.48 11.53
C ASP A 234 -4.44 15.82 10.73
N TRP A 235 -4.53 16.57 9.62
CA TRP A 235 -3.40 16.71 8.70
C TRP A 235 -2.17 17.36 9.31
N HIS A 236 -2.29 18.32 10.24
CA HIS A 236 -1.14 18.90 10.94
C HIS A 236 -0.27 17.82 11.59
N ARG A 237 -0.86 17.03 12.49
CA ARG A 237 -0.17 15.93 13.19
C ARG A 237 0.35 14.89 12.20
N LYS A 238 -0.40 14.60 11.14
CA LYS A 238 -0.02 13.59 10.14
C LYS A 238 1.12 14.03 9.22
N LEU A 239 1.23 15.31 8.91
CA LEU A 239 2.36 15.86 8.15
C LEU A 239 3.63 15.88 9.01
N GLU A 240 3.53 16.19 10.30
CA GLU A 240 4.64 16.07 11.25
C GLU A 240 5.14 14.61 11.36
N GLU A 241 4.22 13.65 11.45
CA GLU A 241 4.55 12.22 11.44
C GLU A 241 5.23 11.81 10.12
N VAL A 242 4.77 12.33 8.98
CA VAL A 242 5.40 12.08 7.67
C VAL A 242 6.81 12.68 7.62
N ALA A 243 7.02 13.91 8.10
CA ALA A 243 8.35 14.52 8.17
C ALA A 243 9.29 13.67 9.05
N SER A 244 8.82 13.17 10.19
CA SER A 244 9.58 12.27 11.07
C SER A 244 9.96 10.95 10.37
N ILE A 245 9.02 10.35 9.62
CA ILE A 245 9.27 9.15 8.83
C ILE A 245 10.35 9.41 7.77
N LEU A 246 10.26 10.52 7.05
CA LEU A 246 11.20 10.86 5.98
C LEU A 246 12.60 11.17 6.53
N GLY A 247 12.71 11.93 7.63
CA GLY A 247 13.99 12.16 8.31
C GLY A 247 14.62 10.87 8.85
N TRP A 248 13.79 9.91 9.30
CA TRP A 248 14.28 8.57 9.66
C TRP A 248 14.84 7.83 8.44
N CYS A 249 14.20 7.93 7.27
CA CYS A 249 14.69 7.31 6.03
C CYS A 249 16.04 7.89 5.60
N VAL A 250 16.23 9.21 5.70
CA VAL A 250 17.52 9.87 5.47
C VAL A 250 18.60 9.29 6.38
N SER A 251 18.32 9.22 7.69
CA SER A 251 19.28 8.78 8.71
C SER A 251 19.70 7.31 8.57
N HIS A 252 18.89 6.47 7.92
CA HIS A 252 19.13 5.03 7.76
C HIS A 252 19.38 4.61 6.30
N ALA A 253 19.59 5.58 5.40
CA ALA A 253 19.81 5.37 3.97
C ALA A 253 18.75 4.47 3.31
N VAL A 254 17.48 4.68 3.65
CA VAL A 254 16.37 3.91 3.06
C VAL A 254 15.89 4.58 1.78
N ALA A 255 16.15 3.91 0.65
CA ALA A 255 15.72 4.38 -0.67
C ALA A 255 14.21 4.17 -0.89
N LEU A 256 13.55 5.16 -1.51
CA LEU A 256 12.16 5.05 -1.94
C LEU A 256 12.09 5.01 -3.47
N PRO A 257 11.22 4.16 -4.04
CA PRO A 257 11.18 3.94 -5.49
C PRO A 257 10.68 5.15 -6.29
N SER A 258 9.99 6.09 -5.66
CA SER A 258 9.54 7.33 -6.31
C SER A 258 9.26 8.45 -5.30
N ALA A 259 9.22 9.68 -5.80
CA ALA A 259 9.01 10.89 -5.02
C ALA A 259 7.52 11.22 -4.72
N TRP A 260 6.60 10.26 -4.90
CA TRP A 260 5.14 10.47 -4.80
C TRP A 260 4.69 11.04 -3.44
N CYS A 261 5.37 10.65 -2.37
CA CYS A 261 5.03 11.04 -1.01
C CYS A 261 5.28 12.54 -0.77
N PHE A 262 6.32 13.09 -1.39
CA PHE A 262 6.67 14.51 -1.29
C PHE A 262 5.63 15.38 -1.99
N THR A 263 5.24 15.06 -3.23
CA THR A 263 4.18 15.80 -3.94
C THR A 263 2.90 15.84 -3.11
N THR A 264 2.47 14.69 -2.59
CA THR A 264 1.26 14.60 -1.77
C THR A 264 1.40 15.37 -0.45
N GLY A 265 2.57 15.30 0.19
CA GLY A 265 2.89 16.03 1.42
C GLY A 265 2.81 17.54 1.21
N PHE A 266 3.46 18.07 0.18
CA PHE A 266 3.44 19.50 -0.14
C PHE A 266 2.04 20.00 -0.50
N LEU A 267 1.28 19.27 -1.32
CA LEU A 267 -0.08 19.66 -1.68
C LEU A 267 -1.01 19.70 -0.46
N LYS A 268 -0.90 18.72 0.44
CA LYS A 268 -1.66 18.70 1.69
C LYS A 268 -1.23 19.82 2.64
N ALA A 269 0.07 20.07 2.76
CA ALA A 269 0.59 21.16 3.59
C ALA A 269 0.06 22.51 3.12
N LYS A 270 0.13 22.78 1.81
CA LYS A 270 -0.43 23.99 1.19
C LYS A 270 -1.93 24.16 1.44
N ALA A 271 -2.70 23.08 1.44
CA ALA A 271 -4.14 23.13 1.65
C ALA A 271 -4.56 23.51 3.08
N ILE A 272 -3.65 23.43 4.07
CA ILE A 272 -3.90 23.83 5.46
C ILE A 272 -2.90 24.88 5.97
N ASP A 273 -2.16 25.52 5.06
CA ASP A 273 -1.11 26.50 5.40
C ASP A 273 -0.07 25.99 6.42
N TYR A 274 0.32 24.72 6.27
CA TYR A 274 1.34 24.08 7.11
C TYR A 274 2.74 24.34 6.56
N ASP A 275 3.68 24.67 7.46
CA ASP A 275 5.09 24.79 7.13
C ASP A 275 5.70 23.41 6.79
N ALA A 276 5.95 23.19 5.50
CA ALA A 276 6.51 21.95 4.98
C ALA A 276 8.05 21.96 4.90
N THR A 277 8.74 22.88 5.57
CA THR A 277 10.21 23.03 5.49
C THR A 277 10.93 21.71 5.81
N ALA A 278 10.55 21.01 6.87
CA ALA A 278 11.13 19.71 7.22
C ALA A 278 10.92 18.62 6.14
N ILE A 279 9.82 18.68 5.38
CA ILE A 279 9.56 17.77 4.26
C ILE A 279 10.45 18.14 3.06
N ALA A 280 10.68 19.43 2.82
CA ALA A 280 11.56 19.90 1.77
C ALA A 280 13.04 19.58 2.06
N GLU A 281 13.49 19.75 3.30
CA GLU A 281 14.83 19.34 3.74
C GLU A 281 15.05 17.85 3.52
N ALA A 282 14.13 17.01 4.03
CA ALA A 282 14.21 15.57 3.83
C ALA A 282 14.16 15.17 2.35
N TYR A 283 13.36 15.86 1.52
CA TYR A 283 13.33 15.61 0.07
C TYR A 283 14.70 15.82 -0.56
N VAL A 284 15.32 16.97 -0.31
CA VAL A 284 16.59 17.31 -0.96
C VAL A 284 17.73 16.45 -0.41
N ASP A 285 17.75 16.17 0.89
CA ASP A 285 18.71 15.23 1.50
C ASP A 285 18.62 13.85 0.83
N MET A 286 17.40 13.34 0.61
CA MET A 286 17.20 12.05 -0.06
C MET A 286 17.58 12.07 -1.55
N VAL A 287 17.35 13.18 -2.26
CA VAL A 287 17.76 13.33 -3.66
C VAL A 287 19.30 13.39 -3.78
N GLU A 288 19.95 14.21 -2.95
CA GLU A 288 21.41 14.35 -2.93
C GLU A 288 22.11 13.03 -2.55
N ALA A 289 21.52 12.24 -1.65
CA ALA A 289 22.00 10.92 -1.27
C ALA A 289 21.65 9.81 -2.29
N GLY A 290 20.90 10.12 -3.37
CA GLY A 290 20.47 9.12 -4.35
C GLY A 290 19.43 8.11 -3.83
N LEU A 291 18.76 8.43 -2.71
CA LEU A 291 17.74 7.59 -2.09
C LEU A 291 16.37 7.74 -2.77
N VAL A 292 16.14 8.86 -3.46
CA VAL A 292 14.89 9.15 -4.19
C VAL A 292 15.24 9.71 -5.56
N PRO A 293 14.61 9.24 -6.65
CA PRO A 293 14.81 9.83 -7.95
C PRO A 293 14.22 11.26 -7.98
N PRO A 294 14.96 12.27 -8.45
CA PRO A 294 14.45 13.63 -8.56
C PRO A 294 13.31 13.68 -9.58
N ALA A 295 12.19 14.32 -9.20
CA ALA A 295 11.03 14.48 -10.06
C ALA A 295 10.59 15.94 -10.11
N MET A 296 10.07 16.38 -11.27
CA MET A 296 9.77 17.78 -11.54
C MET A 296 8.78 18.38 -10.52
N GLU A 297 7.62 17.75 -10.32
CA GLU A 297 6.57 18.28 -9.43
C GLU A 297 7.03 18.45 -7.97
N PRO A 298 7.56 17.42 -7.27
CA PRO A 298 7.99 17.59 -5.90
C PRO A 298 9.19 18.54 -5.79
N SER A 299 10.12 18.55 -6.75
CA SER A 299 11.22 19.53 -6.75
C SER A 299 10.73 20.97 -6.87
N TRP A 300 9.75 21.23 -7.74
CA TRP A 300 9.21 22.58 -7.87
C TRP A 300 8.45 23.03 -6.62
N LEU A 301 7.64 22.14 -6.04
CA LEU A 301 6.96 22.43 -4.77
C LEU A 301 7.97 22.66 -3.63
N ALA A 302 9.07 21.90 -3.58
CA ALA A 302 10.12 22.10 -2.59
C ALA A 302 10.83 23.46 -2.75
N VAL A 303 11.04 23.96 -3.98
CA VAL A 303 11.55 25.33 -4.22
C VAL A 303 10.60 26.38 -3.62
N GLN A 304 9.29 26.23 -3.81
CA GLN A 304 8.30 27.16 -3.25
C GLN A 304 8.28 27.15 -1.72
N VAL A 305 8.44 25.98 -1.11
CA VAL A 305 8.53 25.84 0.35
C VAL A 305 9.83 26.45 0.88
N GLY A 306 10.94 26.21 0.18
CA GLY A 306 12.27 26.67 0.57
C GLY A 306 12.50 28.17 0.42
N ALA A 307 11.58 28.95 -0.17
CA ALA A 307 11.77 30.36 -0.51
C ALA A 307 12.11 31.28 0.70
N ASN A 308 11.85 30.84 1.94
CA ASN A 308 12.20 31.57 3.16
C ASN A 308 13.61 31.24 3.69
N SER A 309 14.31 30.28 3.09
CA SER A 309 15.66 29.85 3.46
C SER A 309 16.53 29.76 2.23
N ASP A 310 17.42 30.74 2.07
CA ASP A 310 18.32 30.88 0.93
C ASP A 310 19.09 29.59 0.59
N ALA A 311 19.58 28.91 1.63
CA ALA A 311 20.32 27.68 1.49
C ALA A 311 19.43 26.51 1.00
N LEU A 312 18.24 26.38 1.58
CA LEU A 312 17.29 25.33 1.20
C LEU A 312 16.74 25.56 -0.21
N GLU A 313 16.38 26.80 -0.54
CA GLU A 313 15.87 27.19 -1.85
C GLU A 313 16.83 26.81 -2.98
N MET A 314 18.12 27.11 -2.81
CA MET A 314 19.17 26.76 -3.78
C MET A 314 19.37 25.25 -3.90
N ARG A 315 19.32 24.51 -2.78
CA ARG A 315 19.36 23.05 -2.80
C ARG A 315 18.16 22.44 -3.53
N CYS A 316 16.96 22.96 -3.29
CA CYS A 316 15.75 22.59 -4.02
C CYS A 316 15.85 22.88 -5.53
N LEU A 317 16.43 24.02 -5.91
CA LEU A 317 16.67 24.36 -7.32
C LEU A 317 17.61 23.35 -7.99
N ARG A 318 18.70 22.96 -7.32
CA ARG A 318 19.61 21.92 -7.82
C ARG A 318 18.89 20.57 -7.98
N ALA A 319 18.03 20.19 -7.03
CA ALA A 319 17.20 18.99 -7.15
C ALA A 319 16.19 19.06 -8.32
N LEU A 320 15.63 20.24 -8.63
CA LEU A 320 14.80 20.45 -9.82
C LEU A 320 15.60 20.27 -11.11
N MET A 321 16.84 20.76 -11.13
CA MET A 321 17.73 20.62 -12.27
C MET A 321 18.18 19.17 -12.50
N ALA A 322 18.31 18.37 -11.44
CA ALA A 322 18.62 16.95 -11.54
C ALA A 322 17.44 16.09 -12.07
N SER A 323 16.19 16.59 -12.04
CA SER A 323 15.05 15.86 -12.57
C SER A 323 15.15 15.69 -14.09
N ASN A 324 14.73 14.53 -14.62
CA ASN A 324 14.66 14.31 -16.07
C ASN A 324 13.76 15.38 -16.69
N GLY A 325 14.37 16.32 -17.43
CA GLY A 325 13.89 17.68 -17.67
C GLY A 325 12.63 17.87 -18.52
N ASP A 326 11.83 16.82 -18.71
CA ASP A 326 10.55 16.92 -19.39
C ASP A 326 9.53 17.56 -18.45
N GLY A 327 9.07 18.77 -18.80
CA GLY A 327 7.99 19.46 -18.10
C GLY A 327 8.37 20.75 -17.37
N LEU A 328 9.64 21.19 -17.40
CA LEU A 328 9.97 22.53 -16.92
C LEU A 328 9.27 23.59 -17.78
N THR A 329 8.62 24.55 -17.14
CA THR A 329 7.97 25.67 -17.83
C THR A 329 8.92 26.85 -17.94
N ARG A 330 8.64 27.76 -18.88
CA ARG A 330 9.39 29.02 -19.00
C ARG A 330 9.44 29.82 -17.69
N GLN A 331 8.35 29.78 -16.90
CA GLN A 331 8.29 30.47 -15.61
C GLN A 331 9.27 29.89 -14.59
N MET A 332 9.44 28.56 -14.57
CA MET A 332 10.42 27.89 -13.71
C MET A 332 11.85 28.27 -14.09
N TYR A 333 12.16 28.37 -15.38
CA TYR A 333 13.45 28.89 -15.84
C TYR A 333 13.67 30.34 -15.42
N HIS A 334 12.66 31.21 -15.57
CA HIS A 334 12.76 32.61 -15.15
C HIS A 334 13.01 32.73 -13.64
N TYR A 335 12.34 31.91 -12.85
CA TYR A 335 12.57 31.83 -11.41
C TYR A 335 14.01 31.43 -11.11
N GLY A 336 14.48 30.34 -11.70
CA GLY A 336 15.84 29.84 -11.50
C GLY A 336 16.91 30.85 -11.88
N PHE A 337 16.80 31.52 -13.04
CA PHE A 337 17.77 32.57 -13.42
C PHE A 337 17.72 33.78 -12.49
N ALA A 338 16.53 34.24 -12.09
CA ALA A 338 16.39 35.33 -11.15
C ALA A 338 17.06 34.99 -9.81
N LEU A 339 16.83 33.77 -9.31
CA LEU A 339 17.45 33.29 -8.08
C LEU A 339 18.96 33.16 -8.21
N CYS A 340 19.47 32.57 -9.30
CA CYS A 340 20.92 32.48 -9.49
C CYS A 340 21.59 33.86 -9.55
N HIS A 341 20.90 34.86 -10.13
CA HIS A 341 21.41 36.22 -10.18
C HIS A 341 21.48 36.88 -8.81
N THR A 342 20.42 36.76 -8.00
CA THR A 342 20.39 37.37 -6.65
C THR A 342 21.37 36.70 -5.69
N ARG A 343 21.79 35.46 -5.98
CA ARG A 343 22.68 34.66 -5.12
C ARG A 343 24.11 34.49 -5.65
N ASP A 344 24.43 35.10 -6.79
CA ASP A 344 25.74 34.97 -7.46
C ASP A 344 26.14 33.50 -7.76
N GLU A 345 25.16 32.68 -8.11
CA GLU A 345 25.32 31.24 -8.35
C GLU A 345 25.50 30.95 -9.85
N LEU A 346 26.59 31.46 -10.42
CA LEU A 346 26.87 31.42 -11.86
C LEU A 346 26.90 29.99 -12.43
N GLN A 347 27.47 29.04 -11.69
CA GLN A 347 27.55 27.64 -12.14
C GLN A 347 26.17 26.99 -12.27
N VAL A 348 25.26 27.30 -11.34
CA VAL A 348 23.87 26.82 -11.38
C VAL A 348 23.13 27.48 -12.55
N ALA A 349 23.35 28.78 -12.78
CA ALA A 349 22.80 29.47 -13.95
C ALA A 349 23.26 28.86 -15.28
N GLN A 350 24.55 28.53 -15.41
CA GLN A 350 25.10 27.90 -16.61
C GLN A 350 24.48 26.52 -16.87
N ALA A 351 24.36 25.69 -15.84
CA ALA A 351 23.71 24.39 -15.97
C ALA A 351 22.21 24.53 -16.29
N LEU A 352 21.53 25.54 -15.76
CA LEU A 352 20.12 25.83 -16.07
C LEU A 352 19.96 26.31 -17.52
N PHE A 353 20.90 27.12 -18.01
CA PHE A 353 20.93 27.55 -19.40
C PHE A 353 21.17 26.38 -20.36
N LEU A 354 22.15 25.51 -20.07
CA LEU A 354 22.38 24.31 -20.87
C LEU A 354 21.11 23.46 -20.97
N LYS A 355 20.42 23.24 -19.85
CA LYS A 355 19.16 22.50 -19.82
C LYS A 355 18.05 23.16 -20.63
N LEU A 356 17.97 24.50 -20.61
CA LEU A 356 17.03 25.26 -21.46
C LEU A 356 17.32 25.01 -22.95
N THR A 357 18.59 25.05 -23.36
CA THR A 357 18.96 24.87 -24.79
C THR A 357 18.59 23.51 -25.35
N THR A 358 18.55 22.48 -24.50
CA THR A 358 18.14 21.12 -24.88
C THR A 358 16.65 20.86 -24.69
N SER A 359 15.88 21.85 -24.19
CA SER A 359 14.45 21.69 -23.89
C SER A 359 13.56 22.16 -25.05
N THR A 360 12.28 21.79 -25.01
CA THR A 360 11.26 22.30 -25.95
C THR A 360 10.80 23.73 -25.64
N VAL A 361 11.29 24.33 -24.54
CA VAL A 361 10.86 25.65 -24.07
C VAL A 361 11.56 26.75 -24.87
N LYS A 362 10.77 27.50 -25.65
CA LYS A 362 11.29 28.66 -26.38
C LYS A 362 11.64 29.81 -25.44
N PRO A 363 12.86 30.38 -25.50
CA PRO A 363 13.24 31.57 -24.76
C PRO A 363 12.47 32.81 -25.26
N ASN A 364 12.53 33.89 -24.50
CA ASN A 364 11.97 35.20 -24.86
C ASN A 364 12.86 36.33 -24.32
N GLU A 365 12.51 37.58 -24.63
CA GLU A 365 13.24 38.78 -24.18
C GLU A 365 13.47 38.83 -22.67
N ARG A 366 12.48 38.39 -21.87
CA ARG A 366 12.62 38.29 -20.41
C ARG A 366 13.68 37.26 -19.99
N THR A 367 13.75 36.14 -20.69
CA THR A 367 14.78 35.11 -20.42
C THR A 367 16.17 35.70 -20.66
N LEU A 368 16.35 36.42 -21.77
CA LEU A 368 17.60 37.12 -22.07
C LEU A 368 17.92 38.18 -21.01
N GLY A 369 16.93 38.98 -20.62
CA GLY A 369 17.10 40.02 -19.60
C GLY A 369 17.51 39.49 -18.23
N LEU A 370 17.14 38.26 -17.87
CA LEU A 370 17.56 37.60 -16.63
C LEU A 370 18.97 36.99 -16.74
N LEU A 371 19.41 36.61 -17.94
CA LEU A 371 20.75 36.08 -18.19
C LEU A 371 21.82 37.15 -18.36
N VAL A 372 21.46 38.33 -18.89
CA VAL A 372 22.43 39.42 -19.13
C VAL A 372 23.26 39.77 -17.87
N PRO A 373 22.66 39.95 -16.67
CA PRO A 373 23.44 40.21 -15.46
C PRO A 373 24.35 39.05 -15.06
N LEU A 374 23.94 37.80 -15.33
CA LEU A 374 24.73 36.60 -15.07
C LEU A 374 25.89 36.41 -16.04
N LEU A 375 25.89 37.12 -17.17
CA LEU A 375 26.94 37.04 -18.19
C LEU A 375 27.94 38.19 -18.10
N GLN A 376 27.77 39.13 -17.17
CA GLN A 376 28.72 40.22 -16.97
C GLN A 376 30.06 39.65 -16.48
N GLY A 377 31.14 39.94 -17.19
CA GLY A 377 32.47 39.37 -16.93
C GLY A 377 32.65 37.92 -17.40
N ALA A 378 31.67 37.33 -18.09
CA ALA A 378 31.83 36.03 -18.72
C ALA A 378 32.77 36.12 -19.94
N PRO A 379 33.47 35.03 -20.30
CA PRO A 379 34.29 34.97 -21.51
C PRO A 379 33.50 35.34 -22.79
N PRO A 380 34.10 36.06 -23.76
CA PRO A 380 33.41 36.50 -24.98
C PRO A 380 32.74 35.37 -25.77
N ASP A 381 33.36 34.19 -25.81
CA ASP A 381 32.84 32.98 -26.45
C ASP A 381 31.54 32.49 -25.79
N GLN A 382 31.43 32.59 -24.46
CA GLN A 382 30.18 32.26 -23.76
C GLN A 382 29.09 33.26 -24.10
N ILE A 383 29.41 34.57 -24.12
CA ILE A 383 28.47 35.62 -24.48
C ILE A 383 27.94 35.42 -25.91
N GLU A 384 28.84 35.15 -26.87
CA GLU A 384 28.49 34.86 -28.26
C GLU A 384 27.60 33.64 -28.39
N SER A 385 27.90 32.55 -27.67
CA SER A 385 27.09 31.32 -27.71
C SER A 385 25.65 31.55 -27.21
N VAL A 386 25.48 32.34 -26.15
CA VAL A 386 24.16 32.69 -25.62
C VAL A 386 23.43 33.57 -26.62
N LEU A 387 24.07 34.62 -27.14
CA LEU A 387 23.45 35.51 -28.11
C LEU A 387 23.04 34.78 -29.40
N ALA A 388 23.85 33.82 -29.87
CA ALA A 388 23.52 32.99 -31.01
C ALA A 388 22.27 32.12 -30.75
N TYR A 389 22.17 31.50 -29.57
CA TYR A 389 20.98 30.74 -29.17
C TYR A 389 19.72 31.62 -29.12
N PHE A 390 19.81 32.84 -28.60
CA PHE A 390 18.65 33.76 -28.59
C PHE A 390 18.29 34.25 -30.00
N ALA A 391 19.29 34.53 -30.84
CA ALA A 391 19.09 34.93 -32.22
C ALA A 391 18.39 33.83 -33.04
N SER A 392 18.73 32.56 -32.86
CA SER A 392 18.06 31.43 -33.51
C SER A 392 16.58 31.30 -33.12
N HIS A 393 16.18 31.93 -32.01
CA HIS A 393 14.80 32.01 -31.53
C HIS A 393 14.13 33.37 -31.82
N ASN A 394 14.72 34.20 -32.67
CA ASN A 394 14.26 35.55 -33.00
C ASN A 394 14.16 36.50 -31.79
N VAL A 395 14.98 36.28 -30.77
CA VAL A 395 15.11 37.17 -29.62
C VAL A 395 16.41 37.95 -29.75
N ARG A 396 16.33 39.28 -29.65
CA ARG A 396 17.49 40.16 -29.76
C ARG A 396 17.72 40.92 -28.45
N PRO A 397 18.99 41.16 -28.06
CA PRO A 397 19.27 42.07 -26.96
C PRO A 397 18.82 43.48 -27.33
N SER A 398 18.20 44.17 -26.38
CA SER A 398 18.00 45.61 -26.48
C SER A 398 19.35 46.34 -26.50
N PRO A 399 19.43 47.58 -27.04
CA PRO A 399 20.68 48.35 -27.04
C PRO A 399 21.32 48.46 -25.64
N LYS A 400 20.50 48.65 -24.60
CA LYS A 400 20.96 48.70 -23.20
C LYS A 400 21.58 47.37 -22.72
N GLN A 401 20.99 46.24 -23.10
CA GLN A 401 21.51 44.92 -22.75
C GLN A 401 22.81 44.62 -23.50
N TYR A 402 22.89 45.01 -24.77
CA TYR A 402 24.09 44.84 -25.57
C TYR A 402 25.26 45.65 -25.01
N HIS A 403 25.04 46.92 -24.64
CA HIS A 403 26.06 47.73 -23.97
C HIS A 403 26.55 47.08 -22.68
N ARG A 404 25.65 46.57 -21.83
CA ARG A 404 26.02 45.89 -20.57
C ARG A 404 26.82 44.60 -20.74
N LEU A 405 26.68 43.91 -21.88
CA LEU A 405 27.44 42.71 -22.20
C LEU A 405 28.84 43.04 -22.76
N MET A 406 29.01 44.24 -23.34
CA MET A 406 30.25 44.72 -23.94
C MET A 406 31.11 45.56 -22.99
N GLU A 407 30.55 45.97 -21.84
CA GLU A 407 31.30 46.49 -20.70
C GLU A 407 31.99 45.32 -19.98
N THR A 408 33.08 44.82 -20.57
CA THR A 408 34.00 43.85 -19.95
C THR A 408 35.02 44.53 -19.06
#